data_AF-A0A485CZ11-F1
#
_entry.id   AF-A0A485CZ11-F1
#
_cell.length_a   1.000
_cell.length_b   1.000
_cell.length_c   1.000
_cell.angle_alpha   90.00
_cell.angle_beta   90.00
_cell.angle_gamma   90.00
#
_symmetry.space_group_name_H-M   'P 1'
#
loop_
_entity.id
_entity.type
_entity.pdbx_description
1 polymer ?
#
loop_
_entity_poly.entity_id
_entity_poly.type
_entity_poly.pdbx_seq_one_letter_code
_entity_poly.pdbx_strand_id
1 'polypeptide(L)'
;MLMDAWIWRQCGKPYDKDAQWASEGKVLLPLLQNMLSDPWFALPAPKSTGREYFNYGWLERHLARFQGLRPQDVQATLAELTAVTIAEQVLLSGGCERLLVCGGGACNPLLMARLAALLPGTEVSTTGCGWYQRR
;
A
#
# COMPACT_ATOMS: atom_id res chain seq x y z
N MET A 1 7.05 -0.33 -3.31
CA MET A 1 8.10 0.66 -3.01
C MET A 1 8.27 0.92 -1.52
N LEU A 2 7.32 1.59 -0.83
CA LEU A 2 7.45 1.84 0.62
C LEU A 2 7.49 0.53 1.43
N MET A 3 6.59 -0.41 1.11
CA MET A 3 6.59 -1.76 1.70
C MET A 3 7.92 -2.52 1.46
N ASP A 4 8.49 -2.40 0.26
CA ASP A 4 9.76 -3.04 -0.10
C ASP A 4 10.93 -2.42 0.67
N ALA A 5 10.97 -1.08 0.74
CA ALA A 5 11.98 -0.36 1.50
C ALA A 5 11.91 -0.67 3.00
N TRP A 6 10.71 -0.82 3.54
CA TRP A 6 10.49 -1.16 4.94
C TRP A 6 10.97 -2.57 5.27
N ILE A 7 10.52 -3.60 4.53
CA ILE A 7 10.96 -4.97 4.79
C ILE A 7 12.45 -5.19 4.50
N TRP A 8 13.02 -4.47 3.52
CA TRP A 8 14.47 -4.47 3.31
C TRP A 8 15.21 -3.99 4.55
N ARG A 9 14.80 -2.86 5.13
CA ARG A 9 15.47 -2.30 6.31
C ARG A 9 15.27 -3.13 7.57
N GLN A 10 14.14 -3.83 7.69
CA GLN A 10 13.80 -4.61 8.90
C GLN A 10 14.29 -6.05 8.84
N CYS A 11 14.35 -6.65 7.66
CA CYS A 11 14.61 -8.09 7.49
C CYS A 11 15.64 -8.42 6.40
N GLY A 12 16.18 -7.44 5.67
CA GLY A 12 17.10 -7.66 4.55
C GLY A 12 16.46 -8.37 3.35
N LYS A 13 15.13 -8.50 3.32
CA LYS A 13 14.40 -9.14 2.22
C LYS A 13 14.02 -8.09 1.17
N PRO A 14 14.09 -8.42 -0.14
CA PRO A 14 13.83 -7.45 -1.20
C PRO A 14 12.35 -7.02 -1.28
N TYR A 15 11.42 -7.85 -0.83
CA TYR A 15 9.99 -7.59 -0.78
C TYR A 15 9.30 -8.55 0.20
N ASP A 16 8.05 -8.26 0.56
CA ASP A 16 7.20 -9.11 1.40
C ASP A 16 6.42 -10.10 0.54
N LYS A 17 6.97 -11.31 0.41
CA LYS A 17 6.40 -12.35 -0.44
C LYS A 17 5.04 -12.80 0.09
N ASP A 18 4.05 -12.77 -0.79
CA ASP A 18 2.66 -13.15 -0.50
C ASP A 18 2.06 -12.41 0.71
N ALA A 19 2.60 -11.22 1.04
CA ALA A 19 2.22 -10.43 2.21
C ALA A 19 2.32 -11.18 3.55
N GLN A 20 3.18 -12.20 3.65
CA GLN A 20 3.28 -13.04 4.85
C GLN A 20 3.60 -12.20 6.08
N TRP A 21 4.54 -11.27 5.96
CA TRP A 21 5.00 -10.47 7.08
C TRP A 21 4.00 -9.36 7.46
N ALA A 22 3.40 -8.71 6.47
CA ALA A 22 2.30 -7.76 6.69
C ALA A 22 1.09 -8.42 7.37
N SER A 23 0.79 -9.69 7.04
CA SER A 23 -0.37 -10.42 7.58
C SER A 23 -0.23 -10.80 9.05
N GLU A 24 0.97 -10.81 9.60
CA GLU A 24 1.24 -10.95 11.05
C GLU A 24 0.98 -9.64 11.83
N GLY A 25 0.88 -8.53 11.10
CA GLY A 25 0.67 -7.20 11.62
C GLY A 25 -0.81 -6.83 11.78
N LYS A 26 -1.03 -5.71 12.47
CA LYS A 26 -2.32 -5.03 12.55
C LYS A 26 -2.16 -3.62 12.00
N VAL A 27 -3.16 -3.17 11.25
CA VAL A 27 -3.22 -1.79 10.78
C VAL A 27 -3.28 -0.84 11.98
N LEU A 28 -2.35 0.11 12.02
CA LEU A 28 -2.29 1.15 13.03
C LEU A 28 -3.02 2.39 12.52
N LEU A 29 -4.30 2.53 12.87
CA LEU A 29 -5.12 3.65 12.43
C LEU A 29 -4.49 5.04 12.67
N PRO A 30 -3.85 5.32 13.83
CA PRO A 30 -3.22 6.63 14.04
C PRO A 30 -2.05 6.90 13.07
N LEU A 31 -1.25 5.88 12.76
CA LEU A 31 -0.15 6.00 11.79
C LEU A 31 -0.71 6.17 10.37
N LEU A 32 -1.73 5.38 10.01
CA LEU A 32 -2.40 5.47 8.71
C LEU A 32 -2.95 6.88 8.46
N GLN A 33 -3.71 7.42 9.42
CA GLN A 33 -4.28 8.76 9.31
C GLN A 33 -3.21 9.85 9.20
N ASN A 34 -2.12 9.72 9.96
CA ASN A 34 -0.98 10.63 9.88
C ASN A 34 -0.25 10.56 8.53
N MET A 35 -0.24 9.40 7.87
CA MET A 35 0.31 9.26 6.51
C MET A 35 -0.65 9.82 5.46
N LEU A 36 -1.95 9.53 5.57
CA LEU A 36 -2.99 10.04 4.67
C LEU A 36 -3.15 11.56 4.72
N SER A 37 -2.73 12.21 5.81
CA SER A 37 -2.73 13.68 5.90
C SER A 37 -1.66 14.37 5.06
N ASP A 38 -0.81 13.63 4.33
CA ASP A 38 0.13 14.23 3.39
C ASP A 38 -0.62 14.98 2.26
N PRO A 39 -0.31 16.27 2.01
CA PRO A 39 -1.02 17.07 1.02
C PRO A 39 -1.01 16.51 -0.40
N TRP A 40 -0.04 15.65 -0.75
CA TRP A 40 0.05 15.01 -2.06
C TRP A 40 -1.24 14.23 -2.40
N PHE A 41 -1.83 13.55 -1.41
CA PHE A 41 -3.02 12.74 -1.63
C PHE A 41 -4.24 13.58 -2.05
N ALA A 42 -4.33 14.83 -1.59
CA ALA A 42 -5.40 15.76 -1.89
C ALA A 42 -5.25 16.50 -3.25
N LEU A 43 -4.10 16.41 -3.93
CA LEU A 43 -3.90 17.09 -5.22
C LEU A 43 -4.84 16.52 -6.30
N PRO A 44 -5.43 17.37 -7.18
CA PRO A 44 -6.27 16.92 -8.29
C PRO A 44 -5.44 16.27 -9.41
N ALA A 45 -6.10 15.54 -10.31
CA ALA A 45 -5.49 15.08 -11.55
C ALA A 45 -5.31 16.24 -12.56
N PRO A 46 -4.29 16.19 -13.44
CA PRO A 46 -3.24 15.16 -13.55
C PRO A 46 -2.14 15.34 -12.49
N LYS A 47 -1.70 14.22 -11.90
CA LYS A 47 -0.54 14.18 -11.00
C LYS A 47 0.25 12.89 -11.18
N SER A 48 1.56 12.95 -10.97
CA SER A 48 2.46 11.80 -11.00
C SER A 48 3.54 11.95 -9.94
N THR A 49 4.17 10.84 -9.57
CA THR A 49 5.24 10.81 -8.58
C THR A 49 6.00 9.49 -8.65
N GLY A 50 7.17 9.45 -8.02
CA GLY A 50 8.00 8.27 -7.84
C GLY A 50 8.79 8.29 -6.54
N ARG A 51 10.02 7.77 -6.62
CA ARG A 51 10.95 7.60 -5.50
C ARG A 51 11.44 8.93 -4.92
N GLU A 52 11.34 10.01 -5.68
CA GLU A 52 11.73 11.34 -5.25
C GLU A 52 10.82 11.89 -4.14
N TYR A 53 9.53 11.50 -4.12
CA TYR A 53 8.57 11.93 -3.08
C TYR A 53 8.35 10.84 -2.03
N PHE A 54 7.82 9.68 -2.45
CA PHE A 54 7.50 8.57 -1.55
C PHE A 54 8.72 7.66 -1.37
N ASN A 55 9.59 8.00 -0.41
CA ASN A 55 10.77 7.20 -0.08
C ASN A 55 10.84 6.85 1.40
N TYR A 56 11.91 6.17 1.79
CA TYR A 56 12.11 5.80 3.18
C TYR A 56 12.21 7.01 4.12
N GLY A 57 12.81 8.12 3.66
CA GLY A 57 12.86 9.37 4.44
C GLY A 57 11.48 9.98 4.67
N TRP A 58 10.58 9.88 3.69
CA TRP A 58 9.16 10.23 3.88
C TRP A 58 8.54 9.38 4.98
N LEU A 59 8.74 8.06 4.94
CA LEU A 59 8.22 7.15 5.95
C LEU A 59 8.80 7.44 7.35
N GLU A 60 10.12 7.66 7.47
CA GLU A 60 10.80 7.99 8.72
C GLU A 60 10.18 9.19 9.43
N ARG A 61 9.82 10.24 8.70
CA ARG A 61 9.18 11.43 9.29
C ARG A 61 7.83 11.11 9.94
N HIS A 62 7.05 10.22 9.33
CA HIS A 62 5.79 9.78 9.91
C HIS A 62 6.02 8.85 11.11
N LEU A 63 6.98 7.92 11.02
CA LEU A 63 7.30 6.97 12.09
C LEU A 63 7.90 7.64 13.33
N ALA A 64 8.68 8.72 13.17
CA ALA A 64 9.30 9.44 14.29
C ALA A 64 8.29 9.99 15.33
N ARG A 65 7.01 10.11 14.95
CA ARG A 65 5.92 10.56 15.82
C ARG A 65 5.35 9.45 16.71
N PHE A 66 5.79 8.20 16.51
CA PHE A 66 5.29 7.02 17.20
C PHE A 66 6.47 6.22 17.77
N GLN A 67 6.29 5.63 18.95
CA GLN A 67 7.31 4.82 19.61
C GLN A 67 6.84 3.37 19.74
N GLY A 68 7.78 2.43 19.75
CA GLY A 68 7.50 1.01 20.03
C GLY A 68 6.63 0.31 19.00
N LEU A 69 6.55 0.83 17.76
CA LEU A 69 5.76 0.19 16.71
C LEU A 69 6.39 -1.14 16.31
N ARG A 70 5.58 -2.21 16.26
CA ARG A 70 6.05 -3.48 15.72
C ARG A 70 6.28 -3.33 14.22
N PRO A 71 7.39 -3.82 13.66
CA PRO A 71 7.67 -3.72 12.23
C PRO A 71 6.57 -4.30 11.32
N GLN A 72 5.96 -5.41 11.71
CA GLN A 72 4.84 -6.03 11.01
C GLN A 72 3.62 -5.09 10.94
N ASP A 73 3.33 -4.36 12.02
CA ASP A 73 2.20 -3.43 12.08
C ASP A 73 2.42 -2.24 11.13
N VAL A 74 3.66 -1.75 11.05
CA VAL A 74 4.03 -0.73 10.05
C VAL A 74 3.85 -1.28 8.63
N GLN A 75 4.30 -2.51 8.36
CA GLN A 75 4.13 -3.13 7.04
C GLN A 75 2.66 -3.29 6.65
N ALA A 76 1.82 -3.80 7.57
CA ALA A 76 0.37 -3.91 7.40
C ALA A 76 -0.25 -2.53 7.12
N THR A 77 0.19 -1.50 7.83
CA THR A 77 -0.31 -0.13 7.67
C THR A 77 0.10 0.49 6.32
N LEU A 78 1.28 0.15 5.79
CA LEU A 78 1.71 0.59 4.45
C LEU A 78 0.92 -0.11 3.33
N ALA A 79 0.58 -1.39 3.51
CA ALA A 79 -0.33 -2.09 2.61
C ALA A 79 -1.72 -1.44 2.62
N GLU A 80 -2.23 -1.11 3.81
CA GLU A 80 -3.51 -0.41 3.97
C GLU A 80 -3.50 0.98 3.33
N LEU A 81 -2.45 1.79 3.55
CA LEU A 81 -2.28 3.09 2.92
C LEU A 81 -2.40 2.99 1.39
N THR A 82 -1.75 1.99 0.81
CA THR A 82 -1.82 1.74 -0.64
C THR A 82 -3.24 1.39 -1.07
N ALA A 83 -3.93 0.50 -0.35
CA ALA A 83 -5.29 0.10 -0.68
C ALA A 83 -6.29 1.28 -0.58
N VAL A 84 -6.23 2.04 0.52
CA VAL A 84 -7.11 3.19 0.78
C VAL A 84 -6.92 4.27 -0.27
N THR A 85 -5.68 4.66 -0.56
CA THR A 85 -5.42 5.74 -1.53
C THR A 85 -5.83 5.36 -2.96
N ILE A 86 -5.72 4.09 -3.35
CA ILE A 86 -6.25 3.61 -4.63
C ILE A 86 -7.79 3.66 -4.62
N ALA A 87 -8.43 3.10 -3.58
CA ALA A 87 -9.88 3.04 -3.49
C ALA A 87 -10.53 4.43 -3.49
N GLU A 88 -9.96 5.38 -2.74
CA GLU A 88 -10.41 6.78 -2.73
C GLU A 88 -10.37 7.39 -4.13
N GLN A 89 -9.29 7.20 -4.90
CA GLN A 89 -9.19 7.75 -6.25
C GLN A 89 -10.14 7.09 -7.24
N VAL A 90 -10.40 5.77 -7.10
CA VAL A 90 -11.42 5.07 -7.91
C VAL A 90 -12.80 5.67 -7.64
N LEU A 91 -13.16 5.86 -6.37
CA LEU A 91 -14.46 6.44 -6.00
C LEU A 91 -14.60 7.90 -6.44
N LEU A 92 -13.56 8.72 -6.27
CA LEU A 92 -13.54 10.11 -6.75
C LEU A 92 -13.67 10.21 -8.28
N SER A 93 -13.26 9.17 -9.01
CA SER A 93 -13.39 9.10 -10.48
C SER A 93 -14.76 8.58 -10.93
N GLY A 94 -15.73 8.43 -10.03
CA GLY A 94 -17.08 7.93 -10.32
C GLY A 94 -17.28 6.44 -10.05
N GLY A 95 -16.28 5.74 -9.51
CA GLY A 95 -16.31 4.30 -9.26
C GLY A 95 -16.15 3.46 -10.53
N CYS A 96 -16.16 2.14 -10.37
CA CYS A 96 -16.16 1.20 -11.50
C CYS A 96 -16.79 -0.14 -11.12
N GLU A 97 -17.32 -0.85 -12.11
CA GLU A 97 -17.84 -2.22 -11.93
C GLU A 97 -16.70 -3.24 -11.78
N ARG A 98 -15.56 -2.99 -12.44
CA ARG A 98 -14.40 -3.89 -12.42
C ARG A 98 -13.10 -3.12 -12.31
N LEU A 99 -12.24 -3.55 -11.39
CA LEU A 99 -10.88 -3.04 -11.20
C LEU A 99 -9.88 -4.14 -11.56
N LEU A 100 -9.14 -3.93 -12.66
CA LEU A 100 -8.10 -4.84 -13.13
C LEU A 100 -6.73 -4.41 -12.59
N VAL A 101 -6.17 -5.17 -11.67
CA VAL A 101 -4.88 -4.89 -11.04
C VAL A 101 -3.76 -5.60 -11.81
N CYS A 102 -2.68 -4.88 -12.11
CA CYS A 102 -1.51 -5.39 -12.79
C CYS A 102 -0.21 -5.00 -12.06
N GLY A 103 0.92 -5.56 -12.51
CA GLY A 103 2.23 -5.37 -11.87
C GLY A 103 2.40 -6.18 -10.58
N GLY A 104 3.51 -5.95 -9.86
CA GLY A 104 3.87 -6.78 -8.69
C GLY A 104 2.87 -6.72 -7.52
N GLY A 105 2.14 -5.61 -7.38
CA GLY A 105 1.11 -5.45 -6.36
C GLY A 105 -0.08 -6.41 -6.55
N ALA A 106 -0.34 -6.85 -7.79
CA ALA A 106 -1.42 -7.79 -8.07
C ALA A 106 -1.20 -9.18 -7.45
N CYS A 107 0.03 -9.49 -7.03
CA CYS A 107 0.40 -10.75 -6.39
C CYS A 107 0.49 -10.62 -4.86
N ASN A 108 0.12 -9.47 -4.29
CA ASN A 108 0.03 -9.28 -2.85
C ASN A 108 -1.42 -9.60 -2.39
N PRO A 109 -1.67 -10.77 -1.76
CA PRO A 109 -3.03 -11.20 -1.44
C PRO A 109 -3.70 -10.29 -0.40
N LEU A 110 -2.93 -9.74 0.54
CA LEU A 110 -3.45 -8.78 1.52
C LEU A 110 -3.96 -7.51 0.81
N LEU A 111 -3.16 -6.92 -0.07
CA LEU A 111 -3.54 -5.73 -0.83
C LEU A 111 -4.81 -5.96 -1.68
N MET A 112 -4.87 -7.09 -2.38
CA MET A 112 -6.03 -7.45 -3.19
C MET A 112 -7.30 -7.60 -2.34
N ALA A 113 -7.20 -8.27 -1.18
CA ALA A 113 -8.30 -8.41 -0.24
C ALA A 113 -8.76 -7.06 0.34
N ARG A 114 -7.82 -6.15 0.65
CA ARG A 114 -8.14 -4.81 1.15
C ARG A 114 -8.83 -3.95 0.09
N LEU A 115 -8.36 -3.99 -1.17
CA LEU A 115 -9.03 -3.30 -2.28
C LEU A 115 -10.47 -3.78 -2.46
N ALA A 116 -10.71 -5.09 -2.46
CA ALA A 116 -12.05 -5.66 -2.57
C ALA A 116 -12.96 -5.25 -1.39
N ALA A 117 -12.41 -5.17 -0.17
CA ALA A 117 -13.16 -4.73 1.00
C ALA A 117 -13.50 -3.23 0.97
N LEU A 118 -12.63 -2.39 0.41
CA LEU A 118 -12.81 -0.93 0.33
C LEU A 118 -13.69 -0.48 -0.84
N LEU A 119 -13.88 -1.34 -1.84
CA LEU A 119 -14.71 -1.08 -3.02
C LEU A 119 -15.87 -2.07 -3.11
N PRO A 120 -16.84 -2.03 -2.17
CA PRO A 120 -17.98 -2.92 -2.20
C PRO A 120 -18.81 -2.67 -3.46
N GLY A 121 -18.94 -3.70 -4.31
CA GLY A 121 -19.63 -3.62 -5.60
C GLY A 121 -18.70 -3.53 -6.82
N THR A 122 -17.39 -3.38 -6.61
CA THR A 122 -16.39 -3.49 -7.67
C THR A 122 -15.80 -4.90 -7.69
N GLU A 123 -15.82 -5.56 -8.84
CA GLU A 123 -15.09 -6.80 -9.06
C GLU A 123 -13.58 -6.50 -9.16
N VAL A 124 -12.83 -6.82 -8.12
CA VAL A 124 -11.36 -6.66 -8.11
C VAL A 124 -10.70 -7.96 -8.59
N SER A 125 -10.00 -7.91 -9.72
CA SER A 125 -9.31 -9.06 -10.30
C SER A 125 -7.93 -8.69 -10.84
N THR A 126 -7.08 -9.70 -11.05
CA THR A 126 -5.73 -9.51 -11.59
C THR A 126 -5.70 -9.90 -13.07
N THR A 127 -4.92 -9.19 -13.88
CA THR A 127 -4.64 -9.59 -15.28
C THR A 127 -3.57 -10.68 -15.39
N GLY A 128 -3.09 -11.21 -14.26
CA GLY A 128 -2.13 -12.31 -14.17
C GLY A 128 -0.81 -11.93 -13.48
N CYS A 129 -0.25 -12.89 -12.73
CA CYS A 129 1.01 -12.75 -11.99
C CYS A 129 2.26 -13.21 -12.77
N GLY A 130 2.13 -13.51 -14.07
CA GLY A 130 3.14 -14.26 -14.84
C GLY A 130 4.55 -13.65 -14.89
N TRP A 131 4.67 -12.32 -14.70
CA TRP A 131 5.97 -11.63 -14.68
C TRP A 131 6.66 -11.63 -13.31
N TYR A 132 5.94 -11.96 -12.22
CA TYR A 132 6.43 -11.87 -10.84
C TYR A 132 7.21 -13.10 -10.38
N GLN A 133 6.99 -14.27 -10.99
CA GLN A 133 7.67 -15.53 -10.64
C GLN A 133 9.12 -15.64 -11.16
N ARG A 134 9.64 -14.61 -11.84
CA ARG A 134 10.99 -14.61 -12.46
C ARG A 134 12.00 -13.67 -11.79
N ARG A 135 11.72 -13.15 -10.59
CA ARG A 135 12.64 -12.30 -9.82
C ARG A 135 12.84 -12.80 -8.39
#